data_AF-A0A5M6I1W2-F1
#
_entry.id   AF-A0A5M6I1W2-F1
#
_cell.length_a   1.000
_cell.length_b   1.000
_cell.length_c   1.000
_cell.angle_alpha   90.00
_cell.angle_beta   90.00
_cell.angle_gamma   90.00
#
_symmetry.space_group_name_H-M   'P 1'
#
loop_
_entity.id
_entity.type
_entity.pdbx_description
1 polymer ?
#
loop_
_entity_poly.entity_id
_entity_poly.type
_entity_poly.pdbx_seq_one_letter_code
_entity_poly.pdbx_strand_id
1 'polypeptide(L)'
;GEVINTNSGEGSIIFEEEHTDGAGQKLTIPSLFCLAIPVFDQGTRYRMVARLRYRKSREGLNWWFDLQQVKEVFDDAFQDAATRIAGDTGVPVYAGTPEAPVSL
;
A
#
# COMPACT_ATOMS: atom_id res chain seq x y z
N GLY A 1 -25.11 -16.19 -2.27
CA GLY A 1 -25.58 -16.82 -3.52
C GLY A 1 -25.32 -15.88 -4.68
N GLU A 2 -24.86 -16.36 -5.84
CA GLU A 2 -24.47 -15.52 -6.98
C GLU A 2 -25.71 -15.05 -7.76
N VAL A 3 -25.94 -13.73 -7.81
CA VAL A 3 -26.94 -13.10 -8.69
C VAL A 3 -26.20 -12.34 -9.78
N ILE A 4 -26.35 -12.78 -11.03
CA ILE A 4 -25.72 -12.19 -12.22
C ILE A 4 -26.81 -11.45 -12.99
N ASN A 5 -26.65 -10.14 -13.22
CA ASN A 5 -27.53 -9.39 -14.11
C ASN A 5 -27.00 -9.49 -15.55
N THR A 6 -27.71 -10.26 -16.37
CA THR A 6 -27.26 -10.69 -17.70
C THR A 6 -27.47 -9.65 -18.81
N ASN A 7 -27.62 -8.37 -18.51
CA ASN A 7 -27.95 -7.35 -19.54
C ASN A 7 -26.95 -6.19 -19.70
N SER A 8 -25.96 -6.00 -18.80
CA SER A 8 -24.95 -4.92 -18.95
C SER A 8 -23.50 -5.37 -18.84
N GLY A 9 -23.22 -6.62 -18.47
CA GLY A 9 -21.84 -7.10 -18.26
C GLY A 9 -21.11 -6.45 -17.07
N GLU A 10 -21.76 -5.56 -16.33
CA GLU A 10 -21.25 -4.98 -15.09
C GLU A 10 -21.54 -5.93 -13.92
N GLY A 11 -20.52 -6.65 -13.49
CA GLY A 11 -20.58 -7.48 -12.28
C GLY A 11 -20.29 -6.66 -11.03
N SER A 12 -21.28 -6.49 -10.15
CA SER A 12 -21.04 -6.09 -8.75
C SER A 12 -20.78 -7.36 -7.92
N ILE A 13 -19.56 -7.50 -7.39
CA ILE A 13 -19.23 -8.56 -6.43
C ILE A 13 -19.40 -7.96 -5.03
N ILE A 14 -20.45 -8.36 -4.32
CA ILE A 14 -20.62 -8.10 -2.90
C ILE A 14 -19.94 -9.27 -2.18
N PHE A 15 -18.76 -9.03 -1.59
CA PHE A 15 -18.10 -10.01 -0.72
C PHE A 15 -18.79 -9.95 0.65
N GLU A 16 -19.76 -10.84 0.88
CA GLU A 16 -20.29 -11.17 2.20
C GLU A 16 -19.28 -12.07 2.89
N GLU A 17 -18.27 -11.48 3.55
CA GLU A 17 -17.74 -12.12 4.75
C GLU A 17 -18.73 -11.75 5.86
N GLU A 18 -19.47 -12.73 6.38
CA GLU A 18 -20.37 -12.55 7.52
C GLU A 18 -19.55 -12.16 8.77
N HIS A 19 -19.17 -10.90 8.87
CA HIS A 19 -18.91 -10.25 10.14
C HIS A 19 -20.06 -9.26 10.36
N THR A 20 -21.12 -9.79 10.96
CA THR A 20 -22.22 -9.02 11.51
C THR A 20 -21.63 -8.01 12.50
N ASP A 21 -21.89 -6.72 12.32
CA ASP A 21 -21.95 -5.83 13.48
C ASP A 21 -23.12 -6.28 14.37
N GLY A 22 -23.18 -5.84 15.62
CA GLY A 22 -24.28 -6.23 16.53
C GLY A 22 -25.70 -5.86 16.06
N ALA A 23 -25.87 -5.25 14.88
CA ALA A 23 -27.12 -4.75 14.32
C ALA A 23 -27.44 -5.24 12.89
N GLY A 24 -26.63 -6.11 12.29
CA GLY A 24 -26.96 -6.80 11.02
C GLY A 24 -26.94 -5.91 9.76
N GLN A 25 -26.16 -4.82 9.73
CA GLN A 25 -26.11 -3.93 8.57
C GLN A 25 -24.97 -4.24 7.59
N LYS A 26 -25.17 -3.86 6.32
CA LYS A 26 -24.26 -4.14 5.18
C LYS A 26 -22.93 -3.40 5.34
N LEU A 27 -21.84 -4.14 5.55
CA LEU A 27 -20.48 -3.59 5.59
C LEU A 27 -20.06 -3.13 4.18
N THR A 28 -19.80 -1.83 4.02
CA THR A 28 -19.28 -1.25 2.78
C THR A 28 -17.76 -1.25 2.85
N ILE A 29 -17.11 -2.09 2.03
CA ILE A 29 -15.63 -2.13 1.98
C ILE A 29 -15.13 -0.88 1.22
N PRO A 30 -14.26 -0.06 1.84
CA PRO A 30 -13.73 1.14 1.19
C PRO A 30 -12.79 0.80 0.03
N SER A 31 -12.89 1.55 -1.07
CA SER A 31 -11.95 1.44 -2.21
C SER A 31 -10.57 2.03 -1.91
N LEU A 32 -10.48 2.90 -0.90
CA LEU A 32 -9.27 3.55 -0.43
C LEU A 32 -9.22 3.50 1.10
N PHE A 33 -8.06 3.17 1.65
CA PHE A 33 -7.81 3.22 3.09
C PHE A 33 -6.39 3.71 3.36
N CYS A 34 -6.14 4.23 4.56
CA CYS A 34 -4.82 4.71 4.95
C CYS A 34 -4.12 3.69 5.85
N LEU A 35 -2.87 3.38 5.52
CA LEU A 35 -1.98 2.55 6.33
C LEU A 35 -0.89 3.41 6.95
N ALA A 36 -0.44 3.06 8.16
CA ALA A 36 0.71 3.68 8.83
C ALA A 36 1.86 2.66 8.92
N ILE A 37 2.78 2.71 7.96
CA ILE A 37 3.83 1.70 7.77
C ILE A 37 5.19 2.31 8.09
N PRO A 38 6.00 1.72 8.98
CA PRO A 38 7.41 2.08 9.10
C PRO A 38 8.19 1.51 7.91
N VAL A 39 8.94 2.36 7.20
CA VAL A 39 9.78 1.92 6.08
C VAL A 39 11.02 1.16 6.58
N PHE A 40 11.63 1.65 7.65
CA PHE A 40 12.72 0.99 8.38
C PHE A 40 12.26 0.58 9.78
N ASP A 41 12.84 -0.49 10.33
CA ASP A 41 12.52 -0.95 11.68
C ASP A 41 12.80 0.16 12.71
N GLN A 42 11.90 0.29 13.69
CA GLN A 42 11.87 1.39 14.67
C GLN A 42 11.88 2.81 14.07
N GLY A 43 11.63 2.95 12.77
CA GLY A 43 11.62 4.22 12.07
C GLY A 43 10.29 4.97 12.17
N THR A 44 10.26 6.14 11.55
CA THR A 44 9.03 6.95 11.42
C THR A 44 7.96 6.16 10.67
N ARG A 45 6.72 6.20 11.16
CA ARG A 45 5.58 5.60 10.45
C ARG A 45 5.06 6.57 9.40
N TYR A 46 5.03 6.11 8.15
CA TYR A 46 4.52 6.87 7.02
C TYR A 46 3.06 6.53 6.79
N ARG A 47 2.22 7.55 6.74
CA ARG A 47 0.80 7.38 6.39
C ARG A 47 0.67 7.37 4.87
N MET A 48 0.25 6.23 4.34
CA MET A 48 0.13 5.99 2.91
C MET A 48 -1.29 5.61 2.55
N VAL A 49 -1.77 6.13 1.43
CA VAL A 49 -3.06 5.72 0.88
C VAL A 49 -2.86 4.42 0.10
N ALA A 50 -3.64 3.40 0.48
CA ALA A 50 -3.73 2.12 -0.20
C ALA A 50 -5.04 2.08 -1.01
N ARG A 51 -4.92 1.78 -2.30
CA ARG A 51 -6.06 1.53 -3.17
C ARG A 51 -6.31 0.03 -3.24
N LEU A 52 -7.46 -0.41 -2.75
CA LEU A 52 -7.86 -1.80 -2.84
C LEU A 52 -8.17 -2.17 -4.30
N ARG A 53 -7.65 -3.30 -4.74
CA ARG A 53 -7.90 -3.89 -6.06
C ARG A 53 -8.25 -5.36 -5.92
N TYR A 54 -9.01 -5.85 -6.89
CA TYR A 54 -9.32 -7.27 -6.98
C TYR A 54 -9.44 -7.73 -8.44
N ARG A 55 -9.26 -9.03 -8.68
CA ARG A 55 -9.65 -9.71 -9.92
C ARG A 55 -10.34 -11.02 -9.61
N LYS A 56 -11.43 -11.31 -10.34
CA LYS A 56 -12.06 -12.63 -10.38
C LYS A 56 -11.27 -13.50 -11.38
N SER A 57 -10.87 -14.70 -10.96
CA SER A 57 -10.31 -15.74 -11.83
C SER A 57 -11.17 -17.01 -11.75
N ARG A 58 -10.85 -18.04 -12.54
CA ARG A 58 -11.50 -19.36 -12.43
C ARG A 58 -11.22 -20.05 -11.09
N GLU A 59 -10.12 -19.70 -10.44
CA GLU A 59 -9.67 -20.30 -9.17
C GLU A 59 -10.19 -19.53 -7.95
N GLY A 60 -10.80 -18.36 -8.14
CA GLY A 60 -11.39 -17.58 -7.05
C GLY A 60 -11.17 -16.08 -7.17
N LEU A 61 -11.28 -15.38 -6.04
CA LEU A 61 -11.13 -13.93 -5.92
C LEU A 61 -9.74 -13.60 -5.38
N ASN A 62 -8.96 -12.84 -6.15
CA ASN A 62 -7.66 -12.34 -5.71
C ASN A 62 -7.78 -10.87 -5.33
N TRP A 63 -7.28 -10.50 -4.16
CA TRP A 63 -7.23 -9.12 -3.66
C TRP A 63 -5.78 -8.67 -3.51
N TRP A 64 -5.52 -7.40 -3.80
CA TRP A 64 -4.26 -6.74 -3.51
C TRP A 64 -4.51 -5.25 -3.34
N PHE A 65 -3.47 -4.49 -2.99
CA PHE A 65 -3.58 -3.04 -2.91
C PHE A 65 -2.37 -2.38 -3.56
N ASP A 66 -2.61 -1.22 -4.15
CA ASP A 66 -1.55 -0.35 -4.61
C ASP A 66 -1.33 0.75 -3.58
N LEU A 67 -0.08 0.89 -3.14
CA LEU A 67 0.32 2.01 -2.30
C LEU A 67 0.64 3.23 -3.18
N GLN A 68 0.14 4.39 -2.79
CA GLN A 68 0.45 5.65 -3.49
C GLN A 68 1.77 6.25 -2.97
N GLN A 69 2.51 6.90 -3.88
CA GLN A 69 3.73 7.68 -3.56
C GLN A 69 4.82 6.88 -2.83
N VAL A 70 4.96 5.60 -3.19
CA VAL A 70 5.91 4.68 -2.51
C VAL A 70 7.35 5.16 -2.67
N LYS A 71 7.70 5.72 -3.84
CA LYS A 71 9.05 6.19 -4.11
C LYS A 71 9.40 7.38 -3.23
N GLU A 72 8.53 8.36 -3.16
CA GLU A 72 8.71 9.58 -2.37
C GLU A 72 8.79 9.26 -0.87
N VAL A 73 7.93 8.35 -0.39
CA VAL A 73 7.97 7.86 1.00
C VAL A 73 9.28 7.14 1.31
N PHE A 74 9.78 6.33 0.37
CA PHE A 74 11.05 5.63 0.56
C PHE A 74 12.24 6.61 0.58
N ASP A 75 12.27 7.56 -0.34
CA ASP A 75 13.33 8.57 -0.42
C ASP A 75 13.36 9.44 0.86
N ASP A 76 12.19 9.86 1.36
CA ASP A 76 12.08 10.63 2.61
C ASP A 76 12.51 9.79 3.83
N ALA A 77 12.06 8.54 3.91
CA ALA A 77 12.47 7.63 4.97
C ALA A 77 13.99 7.39 4.99
N PHE A 78 14.60 7.29 3.81
CA PHE A 78 16.05 7.12 3.68
C PHE A 78 16.79 8.35 4.19
N GLN A 79 16.34 9.54 3.79
CA GLN A 79 16.95 10.80 4.23
C GLN A 79 16.79 11.05 5.73
N ASP A 80 15.61 10.75 6.30
CA ASP A 80 15.33 10.81 7.74
C ASP A 80 16.25 9.85 8.51
N ALA A 81 16.39 8.61 8.04
CA ALA A 81 17.29 7.63 8.64
C ALA A 81 18.76 8.08 8.59
N ALA A 82 19.25 8.56 7.45
CA ALA A 82 20.61 9.06 7.30
C ALA A 82 20.88 10.26 8.23
N THR A 83 19.92 11.18 8.34
CA THR A 83 20.01 12.36 9.22
C THR A 83 20.07 11.95 10.69
N ARG A 84 19.24 10.98 11.11
CA ARG A 84 19.26 10.45 12.48
C ARG A 84 20.58 9.76 12.80
N ILE A 85 21.08 8.91 11.91
CA ILE A 85 22.36 8.23 12.10
C ILE A 85 23.48 9.26 12.26
N ALA A 86 23.55 10.26 11.39
CA ALA A 86 24.56 11.32 11.48
C ALA A 86 24.46 12.11 12.79
N GLY A 87 23.24 12.48 13.21
CA GLY A 87 22.99 13.25 14.43
C GLY A 87 23.28 12.47 15.72
N ASP A 88 22.80 11.24 15.81
CA ASP A 88 22.85 10.42 17.03
C ASP A 88 24.24 9.81 17.25
N THR A 89 24.94 9.43 16.17
CA THR A 89 26.27 8.81 16.27
C THR A 89 27.41 9.82 16.20
N GLY A 90 27.17 11.01 15.64
CA GLY A 90 28.21 11.99 15.33
C GLY A 90 29.19 11.54 14.23
N VAL A 91 28.90 10.43 13.54
CA VAL A 91 29.74 9.88 12.46
C VAL A 91 29.21 10.40 11.12
N PRO A 92 30.09 10.79 10.17
CA PRO A 92 29.66 11.22 8.84
C PRO A 92 28.99 10.08 8.07
N VAL A 93 27.82 10.37 7.49
CA VAL A 93 27.16 9.50 6.51
C VAL A 93 27.63 9.88 5.10
N TYR A 94 28.09 8.89 4.34
CA TYR A 94 28.56 9.07 2.97
C TYR A 94 27.52 8.56 1.97
N ALA A 95 27.03 9.45 1.10
CA ALA A 95 26.20 9.07 -0.05
C ALA A 95 27.07 9.08 -1.31
N GLY A 96 27.11 7.95 -2.02
CA GLY A 96 27.85 7.83 -3.28
C GLY A 96 27.15 8.56 -4.43
N THR A 97 27.93 8.94 -5.44
CA THR A 97 27.40 9.41 -6.73
C THR A 97 27.46 8.27 -7.74
N PRO A 98 26.44 8.12 -8.62
CA PRO A 98 26.52 7.16 -9.73
C PRO A 98 27.78 7.39 -10.58
N GLU A 99 28.39 6.30 -11.06
CA GLU A 99 29.46 6.38 -12.05
C GLU A 99 28.93 7.01 -13.33
N ALA A 100 29.74 7.84 -14.00
CA ALA A 100 29.35 8.45 -15.25
C ALA A 100 28.97 7.34 -16.25
N PRO A 101 27.87 7.49 -17.01
CA PRO A 101 27.47 6.47 -17.96
C PRO A 101 28.59 6.26 -18.98
N VAL A 102 29.08 5.02 -19.07
CA VAL A 102 30.02 4.62 -20.12
C VAL A 102 29.28 4.79 -21.45
N SER A 103 29.74 5.72 -22.27
CA SER A 103 29.23 5.88 -23.64
C SER A 103 29.77 4.71 -24.47
N LEU A 104 28.88 3.83 -24.93
CA LEU A 104 29.17 2.79 -25.92
C LEU A 104 28.94 3.32 -27.33
#